data_AF-A0A524QRN4-F1
#
_entry.id   AF-A0A524QRN4-F1
#
_cell.length_a   1.000
_cell.length_b   1.000
_cell.length_c   1.000
_cell.angle_alpha   90.00
_cell.angle_beta   90.00
_cell.angle_gamma   90.00
#
_symmetry.space_group_name_H-M   'P 1'
#
loop_
_entity.id
_entity.type
_entity.pdbx_description
1 polymer ?
#
loop_
_entity_poly.entity_id
_entity_poly.type
_entity_poly.pdbx_seq_one_letter_code
_entity_poly.pdbx_strand_id
1 'polypeptide(L)'
;LEDFIELAHAIGYPVLVKAASGGGGKGMRIVPAEEQLLESVEAARREAKSAFSDPTVYLEKYLERPRHIEFQVIADNFGNTVHLYERECSIQRRHQKIIEETPSPALTPQLRQQMGQAAIAAAKAAHYTSAGTVEFLFFEGHYYFLEVNTRIQVEHPVTEMTTGIDLVKEQIRIASGEKLSFTQDDVHPRGHATECRIYAEDPAIGFLPSAGKIHYLNEPSVANLRIDSGIYSGCDVPIYYDPILSKVIAYGRDREESTERMVLALKDYSILGIKSNVRFLIDCLLHPEYRSGNLFTGFIDQHLPEWSEPEIGENLPLALAGAVLAAAARQTTGAEVMTGAPVSVWETLGRWEL
;
A
#
# COMPACT_ATOMS: atom_id res chain seq x y z
N LEU A 1 -24.38 10.89 -28.22
CA LEU A 1 -25.12 9.80 -27.53
C LEU A 1 -25.02 8.54 -28.36
N GLU A 2 -25.24 8.60 -29.69
CA GLU A 2 -24.91 7.52 -30.62
C GLU A 2 -23.42 7.10 -30.53
N ASP A 3 -22.49 8.07 -30.46
CA ASP A 3 -21.06 7.80 -30.24
C ASP A 3 -20.78 6.97 -28.97
N PHE A 4 -21.60 7.09 -27.92
CA PHE A 4 -21.44 6.31 -26.69
C PHE A 4 -21.88 4.85 -26.90
N ILE A 5 -22.89 4.59 -27.73
CA ILE A 5 -23.35 3.23 -28.03
C ILE A 5 -22.25 2.50 -28.83
N GLU A 6 -21.74 3.13 -29.88
CA GLU A 6 -20.65 2.57 -30.69
C GLU A 6 -19.40 2.33 -29.83
N LEU A 7 -19.02 3.29 -28.99
CA LEU A 7 -17.89 3.17 -28.09
C LEU A 7 -18.10 2.05 -27.05
N ALA A 8 -19.30 1.93 -26.47
CA ALA A 8 -19.60 0.87 -25.51
C ALA A 8 -19.57 -0.52 -26.15
N HIS A 9 -19.98 -0.65 -27.42
CA HIS A 9 -19.84 -1.90 -28.19
C HIS A 9 -18.38 -2.25 -28.45
N ALA A 10 -17.56 -1.24 -28.80
CA ALA A 10 -16.13 -1.42 -29.04
C ALA A 10 -15.36 -1.80 -27.76
N ILE A 11 -15.72 -1.21 -26.61
CA ILE A 11 -15.15 -1.55 -25.30
C ILE A 11 -15.70 -2.91 -24.81
N GLY A 12 -16.96 -3.19 -25.11
CA GLY A 12 -17.73 -4.32 -24.61
C GLY A 12 -18.25 -4.08 -23.19
N TYR A 13 -19.49 -4.46 -22.93
CA TYR A 13 -20.10 -4.38 -21.59
C TYR A 13 -19.48 -5.40 -20.60
N PRO A 14 -19.60 -5.17 -19.27
CA PRO A 14 -20.07 -3.94 -18.64
C PRO A 14 -19.10 -2.77 -18.86
N VAL A 15 -19.62 -1.55 -18.97
CA VAL A 15 -18.84 -0.30 -19.08
C VAL A 15 -19.08 0.59 -17.86
N LEU A 16 -18.13 1.47 -17.58
CA LEU A 16 -18.21 2.45 -16.50
C LEU A 16 -18.32 3.85 -17.12
N VAL A 17 -19.39 4.57 -16.79
CA VAL A 17 -19.53 6.00 -17.14
C VAL A 17 -18.87 6.81 -16.02
N LYS A 18 -17.91 7.69 -16.34
CA LYS A 18 -17.22 8.55 -15.35
C LYS A 18 -17.28 10.02 -15.76
N ALA A 19 -17.39 10.90 -14.77
CA ALA A 19 -17.20 12.33 -14.96
C ALA A 19 -15.72 12.66 -15.22
N ALA A 20 -15.42 13.50 -16.21
CA ALA A 20 -14.05 13.89 -16.54
C ALA A 20 -13.39 14.74 -15.44
N SER A 21 -14.19 15.59 -14.79
CA SER A 21 -13.75 16.46 -13.68
C SER A 21 -14.02 15.85 -12.29
N GLY A 22 -14.39 14.56 -12.21
CA GLY A 22 -14.73 13.89 -10.95
C GLY A 22 -13.56 13.21 -10.27
N GLY A 23 -13.56 13.19 -8.93
CA GLY A 23 -12.61 12.45 -8.09
C GLY A 23 -13.30 11.84 -6.87
N GLY A 24 -12.73 10.78 -6.30
CA GLY A 24 -13.25 10.15 -5.08
C GLY A 24 -14.57 9.36 -5.25
N GLY A 25 -14.83 8.84 -6.44
CA GLY A 25 -15.94 7.91 -6.71
C GLY A 25 -17.32 8.54 -6.98
N LYS A 26 -17.43 9.87 -6.99
CA LYS A 26 -18.68 10.58 -7.36
C LYS A 26 -18.82 10.68 -8.88
N GLY A 27 -20.04 10.53 -9.41
CA GLY A 27 -20.31 10.58 -10.84
C GLY A 27 -19.82 9.35 -11.63
N MET A 28 -19.70 8.18 -10.99
CA MET A 28 -19.38 6.91 -11.65
C MET A 28 -20.61 6.00 -11.68
N ARG A 29 -20.91 5.39 -12.84
CA ARG A 29 -22.07 4.49 -13.00
C ARG A 29 -21.69 3.27 -13.81
N ILE A 30 -21.93 2.09 -13.25
CA ILE A 30 -21.74 0.81 -13.93
C ILE A 30 -22.94 0.61 -14.85
N VAL A 31 -22.67 0.33 -16.12
CA VAL A 31 -23.65 0.04 -17.15
C VAL A 31 -23.43 -1.42 -17.60
N PRO A 32 -24.26 -2.36 -17.15
CA PRO A 32 -24.10 -3.78 -17.48
C PRO A 32 -24.53 -4.14 -18.90
N ALA A 33 -25.39 -3.33 -19.53
CA ALA A 33 -25.92 -3.59 -20.87
C ALA A 33 -26.39 -2.30 -21.56
N GLU A 34 -26.59 -2.37 -22.88
CA GLU A 34 -26.89 -1.21 -23.73
C GLU A 34 -28.17 -0.48 -23.37
N GLU A 35 -29.19 -1.20 -22.90
CA GLU A 35 -30.51 -0.64 -22.58
C GLU A 35 -30.42 0.44 -21.50
N GLN A 36 -29.37 0.40 -20.67
CA GLN A 36 -29.16 1.28 -19.53
C GLN A 36 -28.14 2.40 -19.83
N LEU A 37 -27.48 2.36 -20.99
CA LEU A 37 -26.37 3.26 -21.32
C LEU A 37 -26.81 4.72 -21.40
N LEU A 38 -27.85 5.01 -22.19
CA LEU A 38 -28.30 6.39 -22.44
C LEU A 38 -28.74 7.07 -21.15
N GLU A 39 -29.57 6.40 -20.35
CA GLU A 39 -30.04 6.91 -19.07
C GLU A 39 -28.86 7.15 -18.10
N SER A 40 -27.90 6.23 -18.05
CA SER A 40 -26.72 6.33 -17.19
C SER A 40 -25.80 7.48 -17.59
N VAL A 41 -25.58 7.69 -18.89
CA VAL A 41 -24.79 8.81 -19.42
C VAL A 41 -25.46 10.13 -19.06
N GLU A 42 -26.76 10.28 -19.29
CA GLU A 42 -27.46 11.52 -18.95
C GLU A 42 -27.45 11.80 -17.44
N ALA A 43 -27.68 10.77 -16.62
CA ALA A 43 -27.64 10.89 -15.17
C ALA A 43 -26.24 11.33 -14.69
N ALA A 44 -25.18 10.69 -15.21
CA ALA A 44 -23.80 11.06 -14.88
C ALA A 44 -23.47 12.50 -15.31
N ARG A 45 -23.93 12.97 -16.48
CA ARG A 45 -23.72 14.36 -16.92
C ARG A 45 -24.42 15.37 -16.02
N ARG A 46 -25.65 15.07 -15.57
CA ARG A 46 -26.38 15.94 -14.62
C ARG A 46 -25.66 16.02 -13.28
N GLU A 47 -25.19 14.89 -12.76
CA GLU A 47 -24.43 14.81 -11.51
C GLU A 47 -23.10 15.54 -11.61
N ALA A 48 -22.34 15.32 -12.69
CA ALA A 48 -21.07 15.99 -12.95
C ALA A 48 -21.22 17.51 -13.05
N LYS A 49 -22.26 17.98 -13.78
CA LYS A 49 -22.59 19.40 -13.85
C LYS A 49 -22.94 19.98 -12.49
N SER A 50 -23.71 19.27 -11.67
CA SER A 50 -24.12 19.74 -10.36
C SER A 50 -22.96 19.78 -9.36
N ALA A 51 -22.06 18.80 -9.40
CA ALA A 51 -20.98 18.66 -8.44
C ALA A 51 -19.71 19.45 -8.82
N PHE A 52 -19.40 19.51 -10.12
CA PHE A 52 -18.12 20.00 -10.64
C PHE A 52 -18.26 21.13 -11.67
N SER A 53 -19.49 21.57 -11.98
CA SER A 53 -19.77 22.58 -13.02
C SER A 53 -19.26 22.19 -14.42
N ASP A 54 -19.00 20.90 -14.65
CA ASP A 54 -18.54 20.33 -15.92
C ASP A 54 -19.36 19.07 -16.25
N PRO A 55 -20.18 19.07 -17.31
CA PRO A 55 -21.00 17.92 -17.72
C PRO A 55 -20.22 16.88 -18.54
N THR A 56 -18.89 17.00 -18.67
CA THR A 56 -18.10 16.07 -19.47
C THR A 56 -18.03 14.71 -18.81
N VAL A 57 -18.35 13.67 -19.58
CA VAL A 57 -18.29 12.26 -19.15
C VAL A 57 -17.60 11.43 -20.23
N TYR A 58 -17.04 10.30 -19.84
CA TYR A 58 -16.39 9.34 -20.74
C TYR A 58 -16.71 7.90 -20.31
N LEU A 59 -16.42 6.93 -21.19
CA LEU A 59 -16.58 5.50 -20.91
C LEU A 59 -15.23 4.84 -20.67
N GLU A 60 -15.20 3.94 -19.70
CA GLU A 60 -14.12 2.97 -19.49
C GLU A 60 -14.71 1.55 -19.48
N LYS A 61 -13.86 0.55 -19.67
CA LYS A 61 -14.23 -0.83 -19.37
C LYS A 61 -14.48 -0.96 -17.87
N TYR A 62 -15.62 -1.52 -17.45
CA TYR A 62 -15.80 -1.91 -16.05
C TYR A 62 -15.14 -3.26 -15.82
N LEU A 63 -14.28 -3.32 -14.81
CA LEU A 63 -13.63 -4.54 -14.35
C LEU A 63 -14.20 -4.87 -12.98
N GLU A 64 -14.77 -6.07 -12.81
CA GLU A 64 -15.49 -6.43 -11.59
C GLU A 64 -14.53 -6.75 -10.43
N ARG A 65 -13.53 -7.59 -10.68
CA ARG A 65 -12.53 -8.01 -9.69
C ARG A 65 -11.10 -7.75 -10.20
N PRO A 66 -10.76 -6.51 -10.55
CA PRO A 66 -9.44 -6.21 -11.07
C PRO A 66 -8.41 -6.33 -9.95
N ARG A 67 -7.19 -6.69 -10.34
CA ARG A 67 -6.00 -6.48 -9.55
C ARG A 67 -5.39 -5.13 -9.86
N HIS A 68 -4.79 -4.51 -8.85
CA HIS A 68 -3.98 -3.33 -9.03
C HIS A 68 -2.51 -3.76 -9.09
N ILE A 69 -1.94 -3.72 -10.29
CA ILE A 69 -0.56 -4.11 -10.57
C ILE A 69 0.20 -2.88 -11.03
N GLU A 70 1.36 -2.63 -10.47
CA GLU A 70 2.12 -1.44 -10.82
C GLU A 70 3.59 -1.76 -11.04
N PHE A 71 4.24 -1.08 -11.97
CA PHE A 71 5.66 -1.28 -12.28
C PHE A 71 6.48 -0.09 -11.83
N GLN A 72 7.51 -0.36 -11.02
CA GLN A 72 8.52 0.64 -10.69
C GLN A 72 9.34 0.94 -11.93
N VAL A 73 9.45 2.20 -12.32
CA VAL A 73 10.37 2.68 -13.34
C VAL A 73 11.34 3.69 -12.74
N ILE A 74 12.55 3.76 -13.27
CA ILE A 74 13.50 4.81 -12.97
C ILE A 74 14.30 5.16 -14.24
N ALA A 75 14.52 6.46 -14.46
CA ALA A 75 15.22 6.96 -15.62
C ALA A 75 16.22 8.05 -15.23
N ASP A 76 17.36 8.09 -15.93
CA ASP A 76 18.33 9.18 -15.79
C ASP A 76 18.21 10.23 -16.91
N ASN A 77 18.99 11.30 -16.76
CA ASN A 77 19.04 12.41 -17.72
C ASN A 77 19.82 12.06 -19.01
N PHE A 78 20.25 10.80 -19.18
CA PHE A 78 21.09 10.34 -20.29
C PHE A 78 20.34 9.35 -21.21
N GLY A 79 19.03 9.17 -20.99
CA GLY A 79 18.16 8.32 -21.80
C GLY A 79 18.11 6.86 -21.34
N ASN A 80 18.72 6.52 -20.20
CA ASN A 80 18.55 5.20 -19.61
C ASN A 80 17.20 5.15 -18.89
N THR A 81 16.44 4.08 -19.10
CA THR A 81 15.16 3.82 -18.44
C THR A 81 15.06 2.33 -18.17
N VAL A 82 14.83 1.97 -16.91
CA VAL A 82 14.74 0.57 -16.46
C VAL A 82 13.48 0.40 -15.60
N HIS A 83 12.96 -0.82 -15.55
CA HIS A 83 11.92 -1.20 -14.59
C HIS A 83 12.52 -2.08 -13.48
N LEU A 84 12.03 -1.91 -12.25
CA LEU A 84 12.38 -2.74 -11.09
C LEU A 84 11.23 -3.68 -10.73
N TYR A 85 10.66 -4.28 -11.78
CA TYR A 85 9.53 -5.22 -11.71
C TYR A 85 8.25 -4.62 -11.11
N GLU A 86 7.27 -5.48 -10.86
CA GLU A 86 5.94 -5.10 -10.41
C GLU A 86 5.74 -5.16 -8.91
N ARG A 87 4.71 -4.48 -8.43
CA ARG A 87 4.08 -4.68 -7.12
C ARG A 87 2.60 -5.00 -7.30
N GLU A 88 2.09 -5.84 -6.42
CA GLU A 88 0.69 -6.20 -6.25
C GLU A 88 0.11 -5.36 -5.12
N CYS A 89 -0.79 -4.45 -5.47
CA CYS A 89 -1.35 -3.45 -4.55
C CYS A 89 -2.88 -3.57 -4.44
N SER A 90 -3.41 -4.79 -4.66
CA SER A 90 -4.85 -5.05 -4.69
C SER A 90 -5.54 -4.98 -3.34
N ILE A 91 -4.82 -5.15 -2.22
CA ILE A 91 -5.45 -5.07 -0.91
C ILE A 91 -5.63 -3.59 -0.52
N GLN A 92 -6.87 -3.13 -0.71
CA GLN A 92 -7.23 -1.72 -0.58
C GLN A 92 -8.47 -1.55 0.30
N ARG A 93 -8.50 -0.44 1.04
CA ARG A 93 -9.68 0.05 1.76
C ARG A 93 -10.10 1.38 1.16
N ARG A 94 -11.33 1.49 0.62
CA ARG A 94 -11.81 2.73 -0.02
C ARG A 94 -10.81 3.30 -1.04
N HIS A 95 -10.23 2.43 -1.87
CA HIS A 95 -9.18 2.73 -2.86
C HIS A 95 -7.81 3.16 -2.29
N GLN A 96 -7.61 3.08 -0.97
CA GLN A 96 -6.30 3.28 -0.34
C GLN A 96 -5.60 1.93 -0.18
N LYS A 97 -4.40 1.80 -0.73
CA LYS A 97 -3.55 0.61 -0.58
C LYS A 97 -3.12 0.47 0.89
N ILE A 98 -3.22 -0.75 1.44
CA ILE A 98 -2.86 -1.03 2.84
C ILE A 98 -1.93 -2.24 3.02
N ILE A 99 -1.91 -3.16 2.05
CA ILE A 99 -0.95 -4.27 1.97
C ILE A 99 -0.49 -4.38 0.53
N GLU A 100 0.82 -4.37 0.34
CA GLU A 100 1.48 -4.43 -0.96
C GLU A 100 2.51 -5.56 -0.95
N GLU A 101 2.69 -6.22 -2.09
CA GLU A 101 3.67 -7.29 -2.18
C GLU A 101 4.39 -7.35 -3.53
N THR A 102 5.59 -7.90 -3.55
CA THR A 102 6.32 -8.19 -4.79
C THR A 102 7.12 -9.49 -4.66
N PRO A 103 7.14 -10.34 -5.70
CA PRO A 103 6.40 -10.21 -6.97
C PRO A 103 4.88 -10.46 -6.82
N SER A 104 4.10 -10.05 -7.81
CA SER A 104 2.67 -10.38 -7.86
C SER A 104 2.47 -11.89 -8.09
N PRO A 105 1.56 -12.55 -7.34
CA PRO A 105 1.21 -13.94 -7.57
C PRO A 105 0.39 -14.15 -8.86
N ALA A 106 -0.12 -13.08 -9.48
CA ALA A 106 -0.96 -13.16 -10.67
C ALA A 106 -0.19 -13.21 -11.98
N LEU A 107 1.06 -12.71 -12.01
CA LEU A 107 1.80 -12.56 -13.27
C LEU A 107 2.70 -13.75 -13.57
N THR A 108 2.53 -14.31 -14.77
CA THR A 108 3.52 -15.23 -15.37
C THR A 108 4.80 -14.47 -15.74
N PRO A 109 5.95 -15.15 -15.90
CA PRO A 109 7.19 -14.50 -16.36
C PRO A 109 7.03 -13.75 -17.68
N GLN A 110 6.26 -14.30 -18.62
CA GLN A 110 6.00 -13.71 -19.93
C GLN A 110 5.17 -12.43 -19.80
N LEU A 111 4.09 -12.47 -19.02
CA LEU A 111 3.24 -11.31 -18.81
C LEU A 111 3.97 -10.20 -18.06
N ARG A 112 4.77 -10.55 -17.05
CA ARG A 112 5.64 -9.64 -16.31
C ARG A 112 6.62 -8.92 -17.23
N GLN A 113 7.27 -9.65 -18.14
CA GLN A 113 8.14 -9.03 -19.15
C GLN A 113 7.37 -8.08 -20.06
N GLN A 114 6.21 -8.50 -20.56
CA GLN A 114 5.38 -7.68 -21.44
C GLN A 114 4.93 -6.38 -20.76
N MET A 115 4.41 -6.46 -19.54
CA MET A 115 3.98 -5.29 -18.76
C MET A 115 5.15 -4.38 -18.38
N GLY A 116 6.32 -4.96 -18.04
CA GLY A 116 7.53 -4.19 -17.77
C GLY A 116 8.01 -3.39 -18.98
N GLN A 117 7.94 -3.96 -20.18
CA GLN A 117 8.23 -3.23 -21.41
C GLN A 117 7.21 -2.13 -21.70
N ALA A 118 5.92 -2.37 -21.42
CA ALA A 118 4.89 -1.34 -21.52
C ALA A 118 5.15 -0.17 -20.56
N ALA A 119 5.58 -0.44 -19.33
CA ALA A 119 5.94 0.57 -18.36
C ALA A 119 7.16 1.41 -18.81
N ILE A 120 8.22 0.76 -19.33
CA ILE A 120 9.36 1.46 -19.94
C ILE A 120 8.91 2.33 -21.12
N ALA A 121 8.04 1.80 -21.99
CA ALA A 121 7.55 2.54 -23.15
C ALA A 121 6.77 3.80 -22.74
N ALA A 122 5.91 3.70 -21.71
CA ALA A 122 5.19 4.84 -21.16
C ALA A 122 6.15 5.90 -20.59
N ALA A 123 7.15 5.49 -19.81
CA ALA A 123 8.15 6.40 -19.25
C ALA A 123 8.97 7.10 -20.34
N LYS A 124 9.41 6.37 -21.38
CA LYS A 124 10.15 6.94 -22.51
C LYS A 124 9.31 7.93 -23.33
N ALA A 125 8.04 7.60 -23.59
CA ALA A 125 7.13 8.49 -24.32
C ALA A 125 6.91 9.82 -23.59
N ALA A 126 6.95 9.81 -22.25
CA ALA A 126 6.84 11.01 -21.43
C ALA A 126 8.18 11.75 -21.22
N HIS A 127 9.29 11.28 -21.80
CA HIS A 127 10.64 11.77 -21.50
C HIS A 127 10.93 11.82 -19.99
N TYR A 128 10.51 10.78 -19.28
CA TYR A 128 10.55 10.71 -17.83
C TYR A 128 11.98 10.68 -17.26
N THR A 129 12.17 11.26 -16.07
CA THR A 129 13.42 11.23 -15.30
C THR A 129 13.10 11.02 -13.82
N SER A 130 14.05 10.51 -13.04
CA SER A 130 13.88 10.08 -11.65
C SER A 130 13.01 8.81 -11.53
N ALA A 131 12.61 8.46 -10.31
CA ALA A 131 11.75 7.31 -10.02
C ALA A 131 10.27 7.67 -10.24
N GLY A 132 9.52 6.71 -10.76
CA GLY A 132 8.07 6.81 -10.92
C GLY A 132 7.45 5.43 -11.02
N THR A 133 6.13 5.38 -11.06
CA THR A 133 5.42 4.10 -11.16
C THR A 133 4.35 4.17 -12.22
N VAL A 134 4.28 3.14 -13.06
CA VAL A 134 3.20 2.97 -14.04
C VAL A 134 2.20 1.97 -13.48
N GLU A 135 0.98 2.42 -13.23
CA GLU A 135 -0.09 1.60 -12.64
C GLU A 135 -0.99 0.99 -13.71
N PHE A 136 -1.43 -0.24 -13.46
CA PHE A 136 -2.31 -1.00 -14.33
C PHE A 136 -3.44 -1.66 -13.52
N LEU A 137 -4.61 -1.76 -14.13
CA LEU A 137 -5.62 -2.74 -13.71
C LEU A 137 -5.41 -4.03 -14.49
N PHE A 138 -5.36 -5.16 -13.79
CA PHE A 138 -5.21 -6.49 -14.38
C PHE A 138 -6.46 -7.34 -14.12
N PHE A 139 -7.04 -7.91 -15.18
CA PHE A 139 -8.26 -8.72 -15.10
C PHE A 139 -8.25 -9.78 -16.21
N GLU A 140 -8.48 -11.04 -15.86
CA GLU A 140 -8.59 -12.17 -16.80
C GLU A 140 -7.47 -12.27 -17.85
N GLY A 141 -6.22 -12.02 -17.44
CA GLY A 141 -5.06 -12.11 -18.36
C GLY A 141 -4.81 -10.85 -19.18
N HIS A 142 -5.69 -9.85 -19.09
CA HIS A 142 -5.55 -8.55 -19.73
C HIS A 142 -5.11 -7.49 -18.72
N TYR A 143 -4.30 -6.53 -19.17
CA TYR A 143 -3.91 -5.37 -18.37
C TYR A 143 -4.26 -4.07 -19.10
N TYR A 144 -4.65 -3.07 -18.31
CA TYR A 144 -5.12 -1.78 -18.77
C TYR A 144 -4.35 -0.71 -18.02
N PHE A 145 -3.72 0.22 -18.74
CA PHE A 145 -3.06 1.37 -18.13
C PHE A 145 -4.06 2.16 -17.28
N LEU A 146 -3.66 2.54 -16.08
CA LEU A 146 -4.46 3.35 -15.17
C LEU A 146 -3.88 4.76 -15.07
N GLU A 147 -2.68 4.89 -14.51
CA GLU A 147 -2.02 6.18 -14.32
C GLU A 147 -0.49 6.04 -14.21
N VAL A 148 0.20 7.19 -14.17
CA VAL A 148 1.62 7.26 -13.78
C VAL A 148 1.75 8.11 -12.54
N ASN A 149 2.30 7.53 -11.48
CA ASN A 149 2.73 8.27 -10.29
C ASN A 149 4.14 8.83 -10.53
N THR A 150 4.23 10.14 -10.77
CA THR A 150 5.48 10.83 -11.13
C THR A 150 6.36 11.17 -9.92
N ARG A 151 6.41 10.25 -8.96
CA ARG A 151 7.12 10.37 -7.67
C ARG A 151 7.40 8.99 -7.11
N ILE A 152 8.21 8.94 -6.05
CA ILE A 152 8.32 7.73 -5.24
C ILE A 152 6.97 7.42 -4.55
N GLN A 153 6.71 6.14 -4.35
CA GLN A 153 5.52 5.64 -3.69
C GLN A 153 5.84 5.12 -2.29
N VAL A 154 4.80 4.98 -1.47
CA VAL A 154 4.92 4.55 -0.07
C VAL A 154 5.53 3.14 -0.01
N GLU A 155 5.05 2.29 -0.92
CA GLU A 155 5.36 0.88 -1.11
C GLU A 155 6.67 0.58 -1.87
N HIS A 156 7.50 1.59 -2.17
CA HIS A 156 8.82 1.35 -2.78
C HIS A 156 9.72 0.36 -1.99
N PRO A 157 9.67 0.24 -0.65
CA PRO A 157 10.57 -0.66 0.08
C PRO A 157 10.42 -2.13 -0.29
N VAL A 158 9.25 -2.62 -0.71
CA VAL A 158 9.14 -4.04 -1.14
C VAL A 158 9.99 -4.31 -2.39
N THR A 159 10.08 -3.33 -3.30
CA THR A 159 10.96 -3.38 -4.47
C THR A 159 12.43 -3.33 -4.04
N GLU A 160 12.80 -2.44 -3.13
CA GLU A 160 14.18 -2.35 -2.63
C GLU A 160 14.61 -3.64 -1.91
N MET A 161 13.74 -4.23 -1.09
CA MET A 161 14.03 -5.45 -0.34
C MET A 161 14.27 -6.66 -1.26
N THR A 162 13.59 -6.73 -2.40
CA THR A 162 13.76 -7.85 -3.35
C THR A 162 14.89 -7.63 -4.34
N THR A 163 15.16 -6.38 -4.75
CA THR A 163 16.20 -6.05 -5.75
C THR A 163 17.55 -5.68 -5.14
N GLY A 164 17.57 -5.19 -3.89
CA GLY A 164 18.76 -4.61 -3.25
C GLY A 164 19.13 -3.22 -3.77
N ILE A 165 18.27 -2.59 -4.57
CA ILE A 165 18.50 -1.26 -5.15
C ILE A 165 17.82 -0.22 -4.26
N ASP A 166 18.58 0.79 -3.82
CA ASP A 166 18.07 1.93 -3.05
C ASP A 166 17.55 3.01 -4.02
N LEU A 167 16.23 3.09 -4.15
CA LEU A 167 15.54 3.97 -5.07
C LEU A 167 15.70 5.44 -4.67
N VAL A 168 15.61 5.76 -3.37
CA VAL A 168 15.76 7.14 -2.88
C VAL A 168 17.16 7.67 -3.18
N LYS A 169 18.18 6.85 -2.94
CA LYS A 169 19.57 7.18 -3.28
C LYS A 169 19.75 7.40 -4.78
N GLU A 170 19.20 6.53 -5.62
CA GLU A 170 19.30 6.68 -7.07
C GLU A 170 18.57 7.94 -7.57
N GLN A 171 17.42 8.32 -6.97
CA GLN A 171 16.78 9.60 -7.26
C GLN A 171 17.70 10.80 -6.96
N ILE A 172 18.39 10.79 -5.82
CA ILE A 172 19.32 11.87 -5.44
C ILE A 172 20.51 11.93 -6.41
N ARG A 173 21.05 10.78 -6.82
CA ARG A 173 22.16 10.70 -7.78
C ARG A 173 21.77 11.23 -9.15
N ILE A 174 20.60 10.83 -9.66
CA ILE A 174 20.05 11.32 -10.93
C ILE A 174 19.83 12.83 -10.87
N ALA A 175 19.25 13.34 -9.78
CA ALA A 175 19.06 14.77 -9.57
C ALA A 175 20.41 15.53 -9.51
N SER A 176 21.47 14.87 -9.06
CA SER A 176 22.85 15.40 -9.03
C SER A 176 23.57 15.30 -10.38
N GLY A 177 22.89 14.85 -11.44
CA GLY A 177 23.45 14.74 -12.79
C GLY A 177 24.25 13.46 -13.03
N GLU A 178 24.16 12.46 -12.15
CA GLU A 178 24.76 11.14 -12.37
C GLU A 178 23.89 10.26 -13.27
N LYS A 179 24.52 9.25 -13.87
CA LYS A 179 23.84 8.16 -14.58
C LYS A 179 23.27 7.17 -13.58
N LEU A 180 22.27 6.39 -14.02
CA LEU A 180 21.86 5.20 -13.28
C LEU A 180 23.05 4.28 -13.00
N SER A 181 23.11 3.75 -11.78
CA SER A 181 24.24 2.93 -11.34
C SER A 181 24.19 1.47 -11.77
N PHE A 182 23.12 1.09 -12.47
CA PHE A 182 22.84 -0.26 -12.93
C PHE A 182 22.08 -0.22 -14.27
N THR A 183 22.05 -1.35 -14.95
CA THR A 183 21.30 -1.57 -16.18
C THR A 183 20.12 -2.52 -15.94
N GLN A 184 19.22 -2.68 -16.92
CA GLN A 184 18.09 -3.61 -16.78
C GLN A 184 18.55 -5.05 -16.52
N ASP A 185 19.69 -5.45 -17.09
CA ASP A 185 20.23 -6.80 -16.97
C ASP A 185 20.81 -7.08 -15.57
N ASP A 186 21.13 -6.04 -14.81
CA ASP A 186 21.63 -6.15 -13.42
C ASP A 186 20.49 -6.32 -12.41
N VAL A 187 19.23 -6.10 -12.80
CA VAL A 187 18.07 -6.18 -11.91
C VAL A 187 17.62 -7.64 -11.76
N HIS A 188 17.96 -8.24 -10.61
CA HIS A 188 17.61 -9.62 -10.27
C HIS A 188 16.83 -9.69 -8.96
N PRO A 189 15.49 -9.53 -8.97
CA PRO A 189 14.69 -9.67 -7.77
C PRO A 189 14.83 -11.09 -7.21
N ARG A 190 14.97 -11.19 -5.89
CA ARG A 190 15.04 -12.47 -5.18
C ARG A 190 13.99 -12.51 -4.08
N GLY A 191 13.43 -13.70 -3.85
CA GLY A 191 12.47 -13.90 -2.77
C GLY A 191 11.17 -13.13 -2.99
N HIS A 192 10.54 -12.76 -1.88
CA HIS A 192 9.29 -12.04 -1.84
C HIS A 192 9.32 -11.02 -0.71
N ALA A 193 8.71 -9.87 -0.90
CA ALA A 193 8.52 -8.89 0.16
C ALA A 193 7.06 -8.47 0.27
N THR A 194 6.60 -8.28 1.50
CA THR A 194 5.25 -7.82 1.84
C THR A 194 5.38 -6.59 2.72
N GLU A 195 4.67 -5.51 2.38
CA GLU A 195 4.52 -4.32 3.21
C GLU A 195 3.12 -4.26 3.81
N CYS A 196 3.04 -3.80 5.06
CA CYS A 196 1.79 -3.46 5.73
C CYS A 196 1.89 -2.03 6.27
N ARG A 197 0.88 -1.21 5.96
CA ARG A 197 0.78 0.16 6.46
C ARG A 197 0.06 0.18 7.80
N ILE A 198 0.75 0.60 8.84
CA ILE A 198 0.19 0.72 10.18
C ILE A 198 -0.48 2.09 10.31
N TYR A 199 -1.79 2.11 10.52
CA TYR A 199 -2.58 3.33 10.66
C TYR A 199 -3.11 3.48 12.09
N ALA A 200 -3.17 4.72 12.55
CA ALA A 200 -3.96 5.16 13.69
C ALA A 200 -5.44 5.24 13.28
N GLU A 201 -6.05 4.08 13.08
CA GLU A 201 -7.48 3.93 12.76
C GLU A 201 -8.06 2.79 13.61
N ASP A 202 -9.37 2.84 13.86
CA ASP A 202 -10.13 1.75 14.50
C ASP A 202 -10.98 1.01 13.45
N PRO A 203 -10.54 -0.15 12.94
CA PRO A 203 -11.27 -0.88 11.90
C PRO A 203 -12.65 -1.37 12.35
N ALA A 204 -12.89 -1.60 13.65
CA ALA A 204 -14.15 -2.14 14.17
C ALA A 204 -15.30 -1.13 14.08
N ILE A 205 -14.99 0.16 13.97
CA ILE A 205 -15.98 1.24 13.83
C ILE A 205 -15.84 1.98 12.50
N GLY A 206 -15.47 1.26 11.44
CA GLY A 206 -15.39 1.80 10.09
C GLY A 206 -14.12 2.62 9.83
N PHE A 207 -13.02 2.26 10.49
CA PHE A 207 -11.69 2.84 10.35
C PHE A 207 -11.66 4.34 10.70
N LEU A 208 -12.30 4.72 11.80
CA LEU A 208 -12.22 6.10 12.29
C LEU A 208 -10.80 6.41 12.77
N PRO A 209 -10.23 7.58 12.44
CA PRO A 209 -8.92 7.99 12.94
C PRO A 209 -8.84 7.96 14.47
N SER A 210 -7.72 7.47 15.00
CA SER A 210 -7.43 7.35 16.43
C SER A 210 -6.24 8.21 16.82
N ALA A 211 -6.47 9.52 16.93
CA ALA A 211 -5.49 10.47 17.43
C ALA A 211 -5.32 10.36 18.95
N GLY A 212 -4.14 10.71 19.45
CA GLY A 212 -3.84 10.67 20.89
C GLY A 212 -2.37 10.42 21.17
N LYS A 213 -2.06 10.26 22.46
CA LYS A 213 -0.69 10.03 22.91
C LYS A 213 -0.34 8.54 22.85
N ILE A 214 0.77 8.22 22.21
CA ILE A 214 1.35 6.88 22.29
C ILE A 214 2.02 6.76 23.66
N HIS A 215 1.46 5.93 24.54
CA HIS A 215 2.02 5.69 25.88
C HIS A 215 3.17 4.69 25.84
N TYR A 216 3.08 3.71 24.94
CA TYR A 216 4.09 2.68 24.76
C TYR A 216 4.11 2.22 23.31
N LEU A 217 5.32 2.03 22.79
CA LEU A 217 5.60 1.51 21.47
C LEU A 217 6.64 0.39 21.60
N ASN A 218 6.32 -0.79 21.08
CA ASN A 218 7.27 -1.86 20.81
C ASN A 218 7.20 -2.20 19.33
N GLU A 219 8.25 -1.85 18.59
CA GLU A 219 8.39 -2.24 17.19
C GLU A 219 9.17 -3.57 17.12
N PRO A 220 8.71 -4.54 16.32
CA PRO A 220 9.39 -5.83 16.21
C PRO A 220 10.79 -5.67 15.63
N SER A 221 11.77 -6.40 16.17
CA SER A 221 13.15 -6.39 15.69
C SER A 221 13.62 -7.83 15.45
N VAL A 222 13.44 -8.30 14.22
CA VAL A 222 13.87 -9.63 13.77
C VAL A 222 14.56 -9.52 12.41
N ALA A 223 15.37 -10.53 12.05
CA ALA A 223 16.03 -10.57 10.75
C ALA A 223 15.02 -10.56 9.59
N ASN A 224 15.41 -9.95 8.48
CA ASN A 224 14.60 -9.79 7.26
C ASN A 224 13.30 -8.99 7.48
N LEU A 225 13.33 -8.09 8.46
CA LEU A 225 12.30 -7.10 8.70
C LEU A 225 12.90 -5.71 8.53
N ARG A 226 12.21 -4.84 7.82
CA ARG A 226 12.47 -3.40 7.74
C ARG A 226 11.26 -2.67 8.30
N ILE A 227 11.51 -1.64 9.10
CA ILE A 227 10.46 -0.75 9.62
C ILE A 227 10.86 0.68 9.28
N ASP A 228 10.00 1.33 8.52
CA ASP A 228 10.09 2.78 8.30
C ASP A 228 9.05 3.42 9.22
N SER A 229 9.50 4.05 10.31
CA SER A 229 8.62 4.58 11.37
C SER A 229 8.84 6.06 11.63
N GLY A 230 7.74 6.77 11.91
CA GLY A 230 7.75 8.19 12.30
C GLY A 230 7.35 8.44 13.75
N ILE A 231 7.16 7.38 14.55
CA ILE A 231 6.58 7.46 15.90
C ILE A 231 7.53 6.95 17.00
N TYR A 232 7.27 7.35 18.23
CA TYR A 232 8.02 6.91 19.42
C TYR A 232 7.14 6.97 20.68
N SER A 233 7.54 6.23 21.73
CA SER A 233 6.83 6.28 23.02
C SER A 233 6.82 7.72 23.56
N GLY A 234 5.62 8.23 23.83
CA GLY A 234 5.39 9.58 24.34
C GLY A 234 4.98 10.61 23.29
N CYS A 235 5.04 10.31 21.99
CA CYS A 235 4.62 11.26 20.95
C CYS A 235 3.09 11.35 20.83
N ASP A 236 2.60 12.51 20.38
CA ASP A 236 1.20 12.73 20.07
C ASP A 236 0.94 12.49 18.57
N VAL A 237 -0.07 11.68 18.26
CA VAL A 237 -0.59 11.49 16.91
C VAL A 237 -1.67 12.54 16.66
N PRO A 238 -1.47 13.50 15.74
CA PRO A 238 -2.42 14.58 15.49
C PRO A 238 -3.57 14.13 14.58
N ILE A 239 -4.66 14.90 14.58
CA ILE A 239 -5.80 14.72 13.65
C ILE A 239 -5.58 15.39 12.28
N TYR A 240 -4.50 16.16 12.12
CA TYR A 240 -4.33 17.08 11.00
C TYR A 240 -3.70 16.44 9.76
N TYR A 241 -3.10 15.26 9.89
CA TYR A 241 -2.35 14.58 8.83
C TYR A 241 -2.92 13.20 8.55
N ASP A 242 -2.37 12.53 7.54
CA ASP A 242 -2.65 11.13 7.28
C ASP A 242 -2.35 10.28 8.52
N PRO A 243 -3.22 9.31 8.89
CA PRO A 243 -3.06 8.53 10.11
C PRO A 243 -1.96 7.46 10.04
N ILE A 244 -1.14 7.40 8.98
CA ILE A 244 -0.04 6.43 8.89
C ILE A 244 0.99 6.67 9.99
N LEU A 245 1.30 5.59 10.72
CA LEU A 245 2.24 5.59 11.85
C LEU A 245 3.60 5.06 11.42
N SER A 246 3.58 3.93 10.72
CA SER A 246 4.77 3.22 10.26
C SER A 246 4.43 2.29 9.11
N LYS A 247 5.48 1.77 8.47
CA LYS A 247 5.41 0.72 7.45
C LYS A 247 6.25 -0.44 7.95
N VAL A 248 5.67 -1.63 7.96
CA VAL A 248 6.38 -2.86 8.29
C VAL A 248 6.59 -3.62 6.99
N ILE A 249 7.83 -3.99 6.70
CA ILE A 249 8.20 -4.70 5.48
C ILE A 249 8.91 -5.99 5.84
N ALA A 250 8.29 -7.11 5.53
CA ALA A 250 8.85 -8.44 5.72
C ALA A 250 9.39 -8.97 4.40
N TYR A 251 10.56 -9.59 4.44
CA TYR A 251 11.15 -10.32 3.31
C TYR A 251 11.17 -11.81 3.60
N GLY A 252 10.93 -12.66 2.61
CA GLY A 252 11.06 -14.11 2.69
C GLY A 252 11.64 -14.72 1.41
N ARG A 253 12.02 -16.01 1.46
CA ARG A 253 12.50 -16.72 0.25
C ARG A 253 11.37 -16.95 -0.76
N ASP A 254 10.13 -16.94 -0.27
CA ASP A 254 8.90 -17.03 -1.04
C ASP A 254 7.79 -16.22 -0.33
N ARG A 255 6.63 -16.16 -0.99
CA ARG A 255 5.45 -15.43 -0.50
C ARG A 255 4.93 -15.93 0.83
N GLU A 256 4.97 -17.25 1.06
CA GLU A 256 4.48 -17.86 2.29
C GLU A 256 5.35 -17.44 3.47
N GLU A 257 6.67 -17.53 3.33
CA GLU A 257 7.62 -17.14 4.37
C GLU A 257 7.55 -15.62 4.66
N SER A 258 7.44 -14.79 3.62
CA SER A 258 7.24 -13.33 3.78
C SER A 258 5.97 -13.03 4.57
N THR A 259 4.86 -13.70 4.22
CA THR A 259 3.56 -13.52 4.89
C THR A 259 3.60 -13.99 6.34
N GLU A 260 4.20 -15.15 6.63
CA GLU A 260 4.32 -15.67 7.99
C GLU A 260 5.18 -14.79 8.87
N ARG A 261 6.30 -14.30 8.32
CA ARG A 261 7.16 -13.33 9.00
C ARG A 261 6.42 -12.04 9.30
N MET A 262 5.63 -11.52 8.36
CA MET A 262 4.79 -10.34 8.58
C MET A 262 3.78 -10.58 9.71
N VAL A 263 3.07 -11.71 9.70
CA VAL A 263 2.11 -12.06 10.76
C VAL A 263 2.78 -12.12 12.13
N LEU A 264 3.97 -12.72 12.23
CA LEU A 264 4.73 -12.77 13.48
C LEU A 264 5.18 -11.38 13.93
N ALA A 265 5.71 -10.56 13.01
CA ALA A 265 6.11 -9.19 13.31
C ALA A 265 4.94 -8.36 13.82
N LEU A 266 3.78 -8.41 13.16
CA LEU A 266 2.58 -7.69 13.59
C LEU A 266 2.05 -8.17 14.96
N LYS A 267 2.21 -9.45 15.31
CA LYS A 267 1.85 -9.96 16.65
C LYS A 267 2.74 -9.40 17.77
N ASP A 268 4.00 -9.12 17.46
CA ASP A 268 4.96 -8.51 18.40
C ASP A 268 4.92 -6.96 18.37
N TYR A 269 4.18 -6.37 17.43
CA TYR A 269 4.01 -4.92 17.32
C TYR A 269 2.99 -4.41 18.34
N SER A 270 3.45 -3.69 19.37
CA SER A 270 2.58 -3.13 20.40
C SER A 270 2.51 -1.62 20.33
N ILE A 271 1.30 -1.07 20.26
CA ILE A 271 1.02 0.38 20.34
C ILE A 271 -0.05 0.57 21.39
N LEU A 272 0.28 1.25 22.50
CA LEU A 272 -0.67 1.54 23.58
C LEU A 272 -0.96 3.04 23.65
N GLY A 273 -2.21 3.40 23.92
CA GLY A 273 -2.69 4.78 24.05
C GLY A 273 -3.59 5.24 22.89
N ILE A 274 -3.49 4.57 21.73
CA ILE A 274 -4.37 4.78 20.57
C ILE A 274 -4.81 3.43 19.99
N LYS A 275 -5.82 3.43 19.13
CA LYS A 275 -6.20 2.28 18.30
C LYS A 275 -5.36 2.24 17.03
N SER A 276 -5.14 1.04 16.51
CA SER A 276 -4.45 0.82 15.24
C SER A 276 -5.07 -0.32 14.45
N ASN A 277 -4.76 -0.38 13.16
CA ASN A 277 -5.21 -1.44 12.26
C ASN A 277 -4.38 -2.75 12.33
N VAL A 278 -3.40 -2.87 13.25
CA VAL A 278 -2.45 -4.00 13.32
C VAL A 278 -3.18 -5.36 13.33
N ARG A 279 -4.22 -5.49 14.17
CA ARG A 279 -4.95 -6.76 14.28
C ARG A 279 -5.73 -7.09 13.01
N PHE A 280 -6.36 -6.08 12.40
CA PHE A 280 -7.06 -6.22 11.13
C PHE A 280 -6.11 -6.69 10.02
N LEU A 281 -4.88 -6.16 9.97
CA LEU A 281 -3.87 -6.59 9.01
C LEU A 281 -3.48 -8.07 9.19
N ILE A 282 -3.32 -8.53 10.45
CA ILE A 282 -3.07 -9.95 10.75
C ILE A 282 -4.18 -10.83 10.17
N ASP A 283 -5.44 -10.46 10.42
CA ASP A 283 -6.59 -11.26 9.95
C ASP A 283 -6.71 -11.24 8.42
N CYS A 284 -6.35 -10.11 7.78
CA CYS A 284 -6.28 -10.01 6.32
C CYS A 284 -5.22 -10.96 5.73
N LEU A 285 -4.01 -10.99 6.30
CA LEU A 285 -2.91 -11.88 5.87
C LEU A 285 -3.21 -13.36 6.11
N LEU A 286 -3.97 -13.68 7.16
CA LEU A 286 -4.37 -15.05 7.49
C LEU A 286 -5.59 -15.53 6.70
N HIS A 287 -6.31 -14.62 6.02
CA HIS A 287 -7.50 -14.98 5.26
C HIS A 287 -7.16 -15.98 4.13
N PRO A 288 -7.94 -17.05 3.92
CA PRO A 288 -7.64 -18.08 2.91
C PRO A 288 -7.44 -17.53 1.49
N GLU A 289 -8.26 -16.56 1.07
CA GLU A 289 -8.12 -15.92 -0.24
C GLU A 289 -6.84 -15.08 -0.38
N TYR A 290 -6.34 -14.50 0.73
CA TYR A 290 -5.03 -13.84 0.71
C TYR A 290 -3.93 -14.89 0.56
N ARG A 291 -3.99 -15.98 1.35
CA ARG A 291 -3.00 -17.06 1.31
C ARG A 291 -2.94 -17.75 -0.06
N SER A 292 -4.08 -17.95 -0.73
CA SER A 292 -4.13 -18.50 -2.08
C SER A 292 -3.67 -17.52 -3.18
N GLY A 293 -3.53 -16.23 -2.85
CA GLY A 293 -3.17 -15.19 -3.81
C GLY A 293 -4.34 -14.72 -4.67
N ASN A 294 -5.59 -15.02 -4.30
CA ASN A 294 -6.82 -14.58 -4.97
C ASN A 294 -7.19 -13.13 -4.58
N LEU A 295 -6.34 -12.19 -4.97
CA LEU A 295 -6.44 -10.79 -4.62
C LEU A 295 -7.19 -10.00 -5.70
N PHE A 296 -7.86 -8.93 -5.28
CA PHE A 296 -8.57 -7.96 -6.13
C PHE A 296 -8.89 -6.72 -5.28
N THR A 297 -9.15 -5.58 -5.92
CA THR A 297 -9.34 -4.28 -5.24
C THR A 297 -10.51 -4.23 -4.24
N GLY A 298 -11.51 -5.10 -4.41
CA GLY A 298 -12.66 -5.25 -3.50
C GLY A 298 -12.47 -6.28 -2.39
N PHE A 299 -11.24 -6.77 -2.15
CA PHE A 299 -10.97 -7.87 -1.23
C PHE A 299 -11.54 -7.63 0.18
N ILE A 300 -11.25 -6.45 0.76
CA ILE A 300 -11.65 -6.13 2.14
C ILE A 300 -13.17 -6.03 2.25
N ASP A 301 -13.80 -5.31 1.33
CA ASP A 301 -15.25 -5.11 1.34
C ASP A 301 -16.01 -6.43 1.17
N GLN A 302 -15.45 -7.39 0.41
CA GLN A 302 -16.07 -8.70 0.20
C GLN A 302 -15.79 -9.69 1.34
N HIS A 303 -14.58 -9.72 1.88
CA HIS A 303 -14.13 -10.78 2.79
C HIS A 303 -14.11 -10.37 4.27
N LEU A 304 -14.10 -9.07 4.56
CA LEU A 304 -14.02 -8.51 5.91
C LEU A 304 -15.01 -7.34 6.15
N PRO A 305 -16.28 -7.36 5.67
CA PRO A 305 -17.20 -6.22 5.72
C PRO A 305 -17.61 -5.78 7.13
N GLU A 306 -17.60 -6.71 8.09
CA GLU A 306 -18.02 -6.51 9.48
C GLU A 306 -16.93 -6.97 10.45
N TRP A 307 -15.67 -6.68 10.11
CA TRP A 307 -14.56 -7.03 10.98
C TRP A 307 -14.75 -6.40 12.35
N SER A 308 -14.56 -7.21 13.39
CA SER A 308 -14.57 -6.78 14.79
C SER A 308 -13.31 -7.27 15.47
N GLU A 309 -12.79 -6.47 16.40
CA GLU A 309 -11.66 -6.88 17.21
C GLU A 309 -12.10 -8.06 18.10
N PRO A 310 -11.38 -9.20 18.09
CA PRO A 310 -11.75 -10.35 18.91
C PRO A 310 -11.83 -9.94 20.38
N GLU A 311 -12.90 -10.33 21.08
CA GLU A 311 -13.01 -10.06 22.50
C GLU A 311 -11.82 -10.65 23.24
N ILE A 312 -11.08 -9.79 23.94
CA ILE A 312 -10.07 -10.26 24.85
C ILE A 312 -10.81 -10.79 26.08
N GLY A 313 -10.82 -12.11 26.23
CA GLY A 313 -11.63 -12.79 27.24
C GLY A 313 -11.46 -12.20 28.64
N GLU A 314 -12.49 -12.34 29.47
CA GLU A 314 -12.65 -11.72 30.81
C GLU A 314 -11.43 -11.84 31.74
N ASN A 315 -10.55 -12.80 31.48
CA ASN A 315 -9.32 -13.04 32.24
C ASN A 315 -8.14 -12.13 31.88
N LEU A 316 -8.23 -11.22 30.89
CA LEU A 316 -7.10 -10.35 30.52
C LEU A 316 -6.56 -9.52 31.69
N PRO A 317 -7.39 -8.83 32.50
CA PRO A 317 -6.89 -8.09 33.65
C PRO A 317 -6.17 -8.99 34.65
N LEU A 318 -6.66 -10.23 34.82
CA LEU A 318 -6.06 -11.24 35.69
C LEU A 318 -4.72 -11.75 35.13
N ALA A 319 -4.63 -11.97 33.82
CA ALA A 319 -3.43 -12.37 33.12
C ALA A 319 -2.37 -11.26 33.13
N LEU A 320 -2.76 -10.01 32.91
CA LEU A 320 -1.90 -8.84 33.02
C LEU A 320 -1.38 -8.65 34.45
N ALA A 321 -2.27 -8.73 35.46
CA ALA A 321 -1.87 -8.66 36.87
C ALA A 321 -0.89 -9.78 37.22
N GLY A 322 -1.16 -11.02 36.77
CA GLY A 322 -0.25 -12.16 36.93
C GLY A 322 1.10 -11.94 36.26
N ALA A 323 1.13 -11.41 35.03
CA ALA A 323 2.36 -11.11 34.31
C ALA A 323 3.19 -10.02 34.99
N VAL A 324 2.56 -8.93 35.46
CA VAL A 324 3.23 -7.85 36.21
C VAL A 324 3.81 -8.38 37.52
N LEU A 325 3.04 -9.17 38.28
CA LEU A 325 3.53 -9.78 39.52
C LEU A 325 4.70 -10.74 39.25
N ALA A 326 4.63 -11.55 38.20
CA ALA A 326 5.70 -12.46 37.82
C ALA A 326 6.95 -11.74 37.30
N ALA A 327 6.81 -10.57 36.67
CA ALA A 327 7.93 -9.73 36.24
C ALA A 327 8.59 -9.03 37.44
N ALA A 328 7.80 -8.49 38.37
CA ALA A 328 8.28 -7.88 39.61
C ALA A 328 9.00 -8.91 40.51
N ALA A 329 8.48 -10.14 40.58
CA ALA A 329 9.12 -11.25 41.30
C ALA A 329 10.45 -11.71 40.65
N ARG A 330 10.60 -11.54 39.34
CA ARG A 330 11.87 -11.82 38.63
C ARG A 330 12.91 -10.71 38.83
N GLN A 331 12.47 -9.45 38.81
CA GLN A 331 13.35 -8.30 39.06
C GLN A 331 13.92 -8.27 40.50
N THR A 332 13.20 -8.85 41.47
CA THR A 332 13.72 -8.98 42.85
C THR A 332 14.80 -10.04 43.01
N THR A 333 15.07 -10.86 41.98
CA THR A 333 16.07 -11.95 42.03
C THR A 333 17.30 -11.78 41.12
N GLY A 334 17.43 -10.65 40.40
CA GLY A 334 18.54 -10.43 39.47
C GLY A 334 19.08 -9.00 39.48
N ALA A 335 20.26 -8.85 40.08
CA ALA A 335 21.34 -7.86 39.86
C ALA A 335 20.98 -6.38 39.56
N GLU A 336 21.64 -5.50 40.32
CA GLU A 336 21.80 -4.06 40.03
C GLU A 336 22.16 -3.81 38.55
N VAL A 337 21.32 -3.06 37.85
CA VAL A 337 21.62 -2.56 36.51
C VAL A 337 22.09 -1.11 36.64
N MET A 338 23.31 -0.86 36.17
CA MET A 338 23.85 0.49 36.01
C MET A 338 22.91 1.38 35.19
N THR A 339 22.49 2.49 35.78
CA THR A 339 21.72 3.54 35.12
C THR A 339 22.61 4.35 34.19
N GLY A 340 22.60 4.01 32.91
CA GLY A 340 23.09 4.87 31.83
C GLY A 340 22.09 4.84 30.69
N ALA A 341 21.23 5.86 30.60
CA ALA A 341 20.29 5.98 29.48
C ALA A 341 21.07 6.22 28.18
N PRO A 342 20.74 5.54 27.07
CA PRO A 342 21.28 5.92 25.77
C PRO A 342 20.63 7.25 25.36
N VAL A 343 21.45 8.30 25.28
CA VAL A 343 21.02 9.63 24.83
C VAL A 343 20.71 9.55 23.34
N SER A 344 19.51 10.00 22.96
CA SER A 344 19.12 10.08 21.56
C SER A 344 19.98 11.11 20.82
N VAL A 345 20.34 10.86 19.56
CA VAL A 345 21.06 11.83 18.72
C VAL A 345 20.26 13.14 18.57
N TRP A 346 18.92 13.04 18.68
CA TRP A 346 18.01 14.18 18.63
C TRP A 346 18.02 15.03 19.91
N GLU A 347 18.42 14.47 21.05
CA GLU A 347 18.57 15.20 22.32
C GLU A 347 19.90 15.95 22.41
N THR A 348 20.92 15.50 21.65
CA THR A 348 22.26 16.12 21.63
C THR A 348 22.37 17.29 20.66
N LEU A 349 21.44 17.42 19.71
CA LEU A 349 21.55 18.42 18.65
C LEU A 349 21.04 19.82 19.04
N GLY A 350 20.31 20.02 20.14
CA GLY A 350 19.83 21.35 20.54
C GLY A 350 18.85 21.98 19.52
N ARG A 351 18.43 23.23 19.76
CA ARG A 351 17.54 23.96 18.84
C ARG A 351 18.34 24.50 17.66
N TRP A 352 17.95 24.11 16.44
CA TRP A 352 18.45 24.72 15.22
C TRP A 352 17.41 25.69 14.67
N GLU A 353 17.86 26.88 14.28
CA GLU A 353 17.11 27.80 13.42
C GLU A 353 17.82 27.86 12.07
N LEU A 354 17.03 27.96 11.00
CA LEU A 354 17.50 28.08 9.60
C LEU A 354 18.02 29.49 9.29
#